data_AF-A0A521WEZ4-F1
#
_entry.id   AF-A0A521WEZ4-F1
#
_cell.length_a   1.000
_cell.length_b   1.000
_cell.length_c   1.000
_cell.angle_alpha   90.00
_cell.angle_beta   90.00
_cell.angle_gamma   90.00
#
_symmetry.space_group_name_H-M   'P 1'
#
loop_
_entity.id
_entity.type
_entity.pdbx_description
1 polymer ?
#
loop_
_entity_poly.entity_id
_entity_poly.type
_entity_poly.pdbx_seq_one_letter_code
_entity_poly.pdbx_strand_id
1 'polypeptide(L)'
;MTKRIPLYLAALLLAAGPALAAEPLVLDLDSDRDMVSLLHHVDGFLFAPTMNFSADVAGELGRRFRVDPLRNHLSATALLRIGDEIAGFATEQEVLSIDPATGAKRAESAWLIQLTVPGYRGFLAVTQVENAGPTFALVRQVMENPQGPWPDRFERFLSTSGNATVTTATGELARYLGGRFEEYNFVNPADFARIGRFRGRIQFVVYPQ
;
A
#
# COMPACT_ATOMS: atom_id res chain seq x y z
N MET A 1 53.57 14.53 50.19
CA MET A 1 52.13 14.81 50.32
C MET A 1 51.44 14.40 49.02
N THR A 2 50.85 13.22 49.02
CA THR A 2 50.11 12.62 47.90
C THR A 2 48.63 12.57 48.28
N LYS A 3 47.75 13.13 47.46
CA LYS A 3 46.31 12.74 47.30
C LYS A 3 45.66 13.66 46.25
N ARG A 4 45.44 13.15 45.04
CA ARG A 4 44.23 12.48 44.51
C ARG A 4 43.33 13.47 43.75
N ILE A 5 43.44 13.45 42.43
CA ILE A 5 42.47 14.03 41.48
C ILE A 5 41.20 13.17 41.57
N PRO A 6 39.99 13.75 41.76
CA PRO A 6 38.78 12.96 41.77
C PRO A 6 38.42 12.51 40.35
N LEU A 7 38.43 11.19 40.14
CA LEU A 7 37.76 10.54 39.01
C LEU A 7 36.24 10.78 39.14
N TYR A 8 35.72 11.77 38.43
CA TYR A 8 34.28 11.89 38.12
C TYR A 8 34.08 12.03 36.61
N LEU A 9 34.67 11.11 35.85
CA LEU A 9 34.46 11.06 34.39
C LEU A 9 34.42 9.61 33.89
N ALA A 10 33.51 8.79 34.42
CA ALA A 10 33.18 7.48 33.85
C ALA A 10 31.91 6.88 34.48
N ALA A 11 30.73 7.39 34.12
CA ALA A 11 29.47 6.66 34.37
C ALA A 11 28.31 7.15 33.48
N LEU A 12 28.57 7.64 32.27
CA LEU A 12 27.51 8.01 31.31
C LEU A 12 27.71 7.34 29.94
N LEU A 13 28.12 6.08 29.97
CA LEU A 13 28.18 5.20 28.82
C LEU A 13 27.61 3.86 29.25
N LEU A 14 26.69 3.32 28.43
CA LEU A 14 26.08 1.98 28.52
C LEU A 14 24.77 1.88 29.30
N ALA A 15 23.76 2.60 28.82
CA ALA A 15 22.39 2.08 28.80
C ALA A 15 21.83 2.17 27.37
N ALA A 16 22.62 1.75 26.37
CA ALA A 16 22.02 1.28 25.14
C ALA A 16 21.39 -0.08 25.49
N GLY A 17 20.11 -0.05 25.86
CA GLY A 17 19.32 -1.27 25.94
C GLY A 17 19.44 -2.04 24.62
N PRO A 18 19.27 -3.37 24.63
CA PRO A 18 19.24 -4.12 23.37
C PRO A 18 18.24 -3.43 22.44
N ALA A 19 18.69 -3.08 21.23
CA ALA A 19 17.79 -2.58 20.20
C ALA A 19 16.70 -3.65 20.04
N LEU A 20 15.51 -3.37 20.57
CA LEU A 20 14.36 -4.25 20.37
C LEU A 20 14.22 -4.41 18.86
N ALA A 21 14.27 -5.65 18.40
CA ALA A 21 13.97 -5.96 17.01
C ALA A 21 12.64 -5.29 16.69
N ALA A 22 12.62 -4.45 15.66
CA ALA A 22 11.41 -3.75 15.32
C ALA A 22 10.32 -4.78 15.00
N GLU A 23 9.09 -4.52 15.44
CA GLU A 23 7.96 -5.37 15.07
C GLU A 23 7.53 -5.06 13.63
N PRO A 24 6.93 -6.02 12.91
CA PRO A 24 6.31 -5.75 11.62
C PRO A 24 5.31 -4.60 11.73
N LEU A 25 5.45 -3.62 10.85
CA LEU A 25 4.49 -2.52 10.71
C LEU A 25 3.36 -2.99 9.79
N VAL A 26 2.14 -3.00 10.31
CA VAL A 26 0.93 -3.31 9.54
C VAL A 26 0.16 -2.02 9.29
N LEU A 27 -0.10 -1.74 8.02
CA LEU A 27 -0.85 -0.59 7.55
C LEU A 27 -2.06 -1.08 6.78
N ASP A 28 -3.23 -0.57 7.12
CA ASP A 28 -4.48 -0.94 6.46
C ASP A 28 -5.11 0.25 5.75
N LEU A 29 -5.81 -0.02 4.65
CA LEU A 29 -6.74 0.92 4.03
C LEU A 29 -8.01 0.19 3.58
N ASP A 30 -9.16 0.76 3.92
CA ASP A 30 -10.47 0.36 3.39
C ASP A 30 -10.76 1.23 2.16
N SER A 31 -10.89 0.63 0.98
CA SER A 31 -11.04 1.39 -0.27
C SER A 31 -12.29 2.27 -0.30
N ASP A 32 -13.34 1.96 0.49
CA ASP A 32 -14.55 2.78 0.54
C ASP A 32 -14.39 4.01 1.44
N ARG A 33 -13.52 3.92 2.44
CA ARG A 33 -13.40 4.92 3.52
C ARG A 33 -12.15 5.77 3.39
N ASP A 34 -11.07 5.15 2.94
CA ASP A 34 -9.72 5.68 3.03
C ASP A 34 -9.15 6.04 1.65
N MET A 35 -9.76 5.59 0.54
CA MET A 35 -9.34 6.01 -0.80
C MET A 35 -9.67 7.49 -1.02
N VAL A 36 -8.65 8.30 -1.26
CA VAL A 36 -8.78 9.74 -1.52
C VAL A 36 -8.93 9.99 -3.01
N SER A 37 -8.09 9.36 -3.82
CA SER A 37 -8.14 9.47 -5.27
C SER A 37 -7.66 8.19 -5.95
N LEU A 38 -8.32 7.85 -7.05
CA LEU A 38 -7.91 6.82 -7.98
C LEU A 38 -8.04 7.40 -9.40
N LEU A 39 -6.95 7.43 -10.14
CA LEU A 39 -6.92 7.82 -11.55
C LEU A 39 -6.26 6.69 -12.33
N HIS A 40 -6.88 6.20 -13.39
CA HIS A 40 -6.27 5.20 -14.24
C HIS A 40 -6.77 5.32 -15.68
N HIS A 41 -5.92 4.93 -16.64
CA HIS A 41 -6.27 4.79 -18.05
C HIS A 41 -6.02 3.36 -18.53
N VAL A 42 -6.48 2.43 -17.70
CA VAL A 42 -6.44 0.98 -17.95
C VAL A 42 -7.78 0.54 -18.54
N ASP A 43 -7.77 0.02 -19.76
CA ASP A 43 -8.98 -0.47 -20.41
C ASP A 43 -9.50 -1.74 -19.71
N GLY A 44 -10.81 -1.76 -19.42
CA GLY A 44 -11.46 -2.88 -18.74
C GLY A 44 -11.06 -3.04 -17.26
N PHE A 45 -10.47 -2.01 -16.64
CA PHE A 45 -10.25 -2.00 -15.20
C PHE A 45 -11.59 -2.00 -14.46
N LEU A 46 -11.67 -2.77 -13.38
CA LEU A 46 -12.95 -3.07 -12.71
C LEU A 46 -13.41 -1.95 -11.78
N PHE A 47 -12.48 -1.12 -11.31
CA PHE A 47 -12.78 -0.01 -10.40
C PHE A 47 -12.89 1.27 -11.20
N ALA A 48 -13.91 2.08 -10.90
CA ALA A 48 -14.08 3.38 -11.54
C ALA A 48 -13.09 4.40 -10.95
N PRO A 49 -12.57 5.34 -11.76
CA PRO A 49 -11.72 6.40 -11.25
C PRO A 49 -12.53 7.39 -10.40
N THR A 50 -11.84 8.05 -9.47
CA THR A 50 -12.37 9.23 -8.75
C THR A 50 -12.65 10.33 -9.75
N MET A 51 -13.86 10.90 -9.69
CA MET A 51 -14.19 12.05 -10.52
C MET A 51 -13.54 13.31 -9.95
N ASN A 52 -12.68 13.95 -10.73
CA ASN A 52 -11.99 15.18 -10.33
C ASN A 52 -12.54 16.37 -11.11
N PHE A 53 -12.97 17.44 -10.44
CA PHE A 53 -13.52 18.64 -11.09
C PHE A 53 -12.74 19.89 -10.67
N SER A 54 -12.61 20.86 -11.58
CA SER A 54 -12.09 22.19 -11.30
C SER A 54 -13.16 23.24 -11.61
N ALA A 55 -13.20 24.32 -10.82
CA ALA A 55 -14.09 25.45 -11.08
C ALA A 55 -13.73 26.19 -12.38
N ASP A 56 -12.46 26.14 -12.78
CA ASP A 56 -11.95 26.86 -13.95
C ASP A 56 -12.16 26.08 -15.26
N VAL A 57 -12.49 24.79 -15.15
CA VAL A 57 -12.43 23.85 -16.27
C VAL A 57 -13.67 22.97 -16.29
N ALA A 58 -14.48 23.10 -17.35
CA ALA A 58 -15.67 22.28 -17.51
C ALA A 58 -15.34 20.79 -17.72
N GLY A 59 -16.10 19.93 -17.03
CA GLY A 59 -16.01 18.47 -17.13
C GLY A 59 -15.02 17.83 -16.14
N GLU A 60 -14.98 16.51 -16.17
CA GLU A 60 -14.10 15.70 -15.30
C GLU A 60 -12.66 15.75 -15.82
N LEU A 61 -11.70 16.03 -14.94
CA LEU A 61 -10.29 16.28 -15.26
C LEU A 61 -9.55 15.00 -15.66
N GLY A 62 -9.85 13.86 -15.04
CA GLY A 62 -9.26 12.56 -15.35
C GLY A 62 -9.43 12.16 -16.83
N ARG A 63 -10.57 12.49 -17.44
CA ARG A 63 -10.83 12.32 -18.88
C ARG A 63 -9.90 13.14 -19.75
N ARG A 64 -9.47 14.32 -19.30
CA ARG A 64 -8.53 15.18 -20.04
C ARG A 64 -7.12 14.64 -20.02
N PHE A 65 -6.77 13.88 -18.97
CA PHE A 65 -5.49 13.22 -18.87
C PHE A 65 -5.43 11.90 -19.66
N ARG A 66 -6.54 11.42 -20.23
CA ARG A 66 -6.57 10.16 -21.01
C ARG A 66 -5.87 10.32 -22.36
N VAL A 67 -4.54 10.29 -22.32
CA VAL A 67 -3.63 10.38 -23.47
C VAL A 67 -2.88 9.07 -23.64
N ASP A 68 -2.50 8.75 -24.88
CA ASP A 68 -1.84 7.47 -25.20
C ASP A 68 -0.58 7.15 -24.36
N PRO A 69 0.29 8.12 -24.02
CA PRO A 69 1.44 7.85 -23.16
C PRO A 69 1.10 7.38 -21.74
N LEU A 70 -0.12 7.68 -21.25
CA LEU A 70 -0.59 7.25 -19.94
C LEU A 70 -1.46 5.99 -20.01
N ARG A 71 -1.56 5.35 -21.19
CA ARG A 71 -2.28 4.09 -21.32
C ARG A 71 -1.68 3.05 -20.38
N ASN A 72 -2.54 2.34 -19.66
CA ASN A 72 -2.18 1.36 -18.64
C ASN A 72 -1.51 1.93 -17.38
N HIS A 73 -1.46 3.26 -17.21
CA HIS A 73 -1.04 3.85 -15.95
C HIS A 73 -2.21 3.94 -14.98
N LEU A 74 -1.89 3.76 -13.70
CA LEU A 74 -2.75 3.97 -12.55
C LEU A 74 -2.00 4.83 -11.52
N SER A 75 -2.73 5.70 -10.84
CA SER A 75 -2.27 6.41 -9.68
C SER A 75 -3.35 6.39 -8.61
N ALA A 76 -2.95 6.10 -7.39
CA ALA A 76 -3.82 6.12 -6.23
C ALA A 76 -3.26 7.02 -5.13
N THR A 77 -4.14 7.56 -4.31
CA THR A 77 -3.81 8.16 -3.02
C THR A 77 -4.84 7.69 -2.01
N ALA A 78 -4.37 7.18 -0.88
CA ALA A 78 -5.23 6.68 0.19
C ALA A 78 -4.70 7.08 1.56
N LEU A 79 -5.60 7.21 2.52
CA LEU A 79 -5.27 7.27 3.93
C LEU A 79 -4.84 5.88 4.40
N LEU A 80 -3.92 5.84 5.36
CA LEU A 80 -3.45 4.61 5.98
C LEU A 80 -3.78 4.58 7.45
N ARG A 81 -4.07 3.38 7.94
CA ARG A 81 -4.42 3.14 9.34
C ARG A 81 -3.42 2.22 10.02
N ILE A 82 -3.22 2.45 11.31
CA ILE A 82 -2.64 1.48 12.25
C ILE A 82 -3.73 1.17 13.27
N GLY A 83 -4.25 -0.06 13.24
CA GLY A 83 -5.49 -0.38 13.93
C GLY A 83 -6.64 0.47 13.39
N ASP A 84 -7.38 1.15 14.28
CA ASP A 84 -8.53 1.97 13.90
C ASP A 84 -8.17 3.46 13.63
N GLU A 85 -6.91 3.87 13.86
CA GLU A 85 -6.49 5.27 13.75
C GLU A 85 -5.84 5.57 12.40
N ILE A 86 -6.15 6.74 11.84
CA ILE A 86 -5.48 7.25 10.63
C ILE A 86 -4.05 7.63 11.01
N ALA A 87 -3.08 6.90 10.48
CA ALA A 87 -1.66 7.08 10.78
C ALA A 87 -0.95 7.99 9.76
N GLY A 88 -1.49 8.10 8.55
CA GLY A 88 -0.89 8.87 7.47
C GLY A 88 -1.56 8.63 6.12
N PHE A 89 -0.79 8.68 5.05
CA PHE A 89 -1.27 8.43 3.69
C PHE A 89 -0.22 7.71 2.85
N ALA A 90 -0.68 7.10 1.76
CA ALA A 90 0.15 6.51 0.73
C ALA A 90 -0.27 7.03 -0.64
N THR A 91 0.69 7.20 -1.53
CA THR A 91 0.44 7.40 -2.95
C THR A 91 1.15 6.34 -3.77
N GLU A 92 0.48 5.91 -4.82
CA GLU A 92 0.95 4.92 -5.77
C GLU A 92 1.09 5.53 -7.16
N GLN A 93 2.13 5.11 -7.85
CA GLN A 93 2.21 5.13 -9.30
C GLN A 93 2.39 3.69 -9.79
N GLU A 94 1.50 3.24 -10.66
CA GLU A 94 1.48 1.87 -11.17
C GLU A 94 1.41 1.88 -12.70
N VAL A 95 2.14 0.96 -13.32
CA VAL A 95 2.09 0.69 -14.75
C VAL A 95 1.75 -0.77 -14.98
N LEU A 96 0.63 -1.03 -15.65
CA LEU A 96 0.22 -2.38 -16.03
C LEU A 96 0.88 -2.77 -17.36
N SER A 97 1.44 -3.96 -17.38
CA SER A 97 2.08 -4.57 -18.53
C SER A 97 1.64 -6.02 -18.69
N ILE A 98 1.97 -6.60 -19.84
CA ILE A 98 1.83 -8.03 -20.10
C ILE A 98 3.24 -8.59 -20.22
N ASP A 99 3.56 -9.58 -19.40
CA ASP A 99 4.81 -10.32 -19.52
C ASP A 99 4.84 -11.01 -20.89
N PRO A 100 5.80 -10.68 -21.77
CA PRO A 100 5.85 -11.22 -23.12
C PRO A 100 6.16 -12.73 -23.15
N ALA A 101 6.78 -13.28 -22.10
CA ALA A 101 7.12 -14.70 -22.04
C ALA A 101 5.93 -15.56 -21.60
N THR A 102 5.12 -15.07 -20.67
CA THR A 102 4.04 -15.85 -20.05
C THR A 102 2.64 -15.40 -20.47
N GLY A 103 2.51 -14.21 -21.06
CA GLY A 103 1.22 -13.56 -21.33
C GLY A 103 0.49 -13.09 -20.06
N ALA A 104 1.11 -13.22 -18.89
CA ALA A 104 0.50 -12.82 -17.63
C ALA A 104 0.45 -11.31 -17.50
N LYS A 105 -0.63 -10.78 -16.93
CA LYS A 105 -0.68 -9.38 -16.51
C LYS A 105 0.26 -9.19 -15.32
N ARG A 106 1.08 -8.16 -15.38
CA ARG A 106 2.00 -7.73 -14.33
C ARG A 106 1.77 -6.24 -14.10
N ALA A 107 1.87 -5.79 -12.86
CA ALA A 107 1.96 -4.37 -12.59
C ALA A 107 3.29 -4.05 -11.92
N GLU A 108 3.89 -2.95 -12.32
CA GLU A 108 5.06 -2.37 -11.66
C GLU A 108 4.58 -1.14 -10.91
N SER A 109 4.68 -1.16 -9.59
CA SER A 109 4.18 -0.08 -8.75
C SER A 109 5.27 0.50 -7.86
N ALA A 110 5.08 1.78 -7.54
CA ALA A 110 5.90 2.51 -6.60
C ALA A 110 5.00 3.19 -5.56
N TRP A 111 5.18 2.81 -4.31
CA TRP A 111 4.49 3.38 -3.17
C TRP A 111 5.39 4.38 -2.44
N LEU A 112 4.86 5.58 -2.19
CA LEU A 112 5.40 6.52 -1.22
C LEU A 112 4.42 6.63 -0.06
N ILE A 113 4.86 6.22 1.12
CA ILE A 113 4.07 6.17 2.35
C ILE A 113 4.62 7.22 3.31
N GLN A 114 3.76 8.11 3.80
CA GLN A 114 4.07 9.06 4.86
C GLN A 114 3.24 8.74 6.09
N LEU A 115 3.89 8.57 7.24
CA LEU A 115 3.24 8.39 8.53
C LEU A 115 3.58 9.56 9.47
N THR A 116 2.62 9.95 10.29
CA THR A 116 2.70 11.17 11.12
C THR A 116 2.57 10.88 12.63
N VAL A 117 2.11 9.68 12.98
CA VAL A 117 1.89 9.24 14.36
C VAL A 117 3.21 8.97 15.10
N PRO A 118 3.27 9.23 16.42
CA PRO A 118 4.46 8.95 17.23
C PRO A 118 4.88 7.48 17.17
N GLY A 119 6.20 7.23 17.12
CA GLY A 119 6.77 5.89 17.00
C GLY A 119 6.87 5.35 15.57
N TYR A 120 6.26 6.05 14.59
CA TYR A 120 6.26 5.72 13.17
C TYR A 120 6.40 6.96 12.27
N ARG A 121 6.78 8.13 12.79
CA ARG A 121 6.85 9.35 11.97
C ARG A 121 7.98 9.28 10.95
N GLY A 122 7.63 9.43 9.67
CA GLY A 122 8.60 9.42 8.58
C GLY A 122 8.00 9.04 7.23
N PHE A 123 8.88 8.66 6.31
CA PHE A 123 8.53 8.18 4.97
C PHE A 123 9.06 6.77 4.74
N LEU A 124 8.34 5.96 3.96
CA LEU A 124 8.82 4.76 3.29
C LEU A 124 8.64 4.94 1.78
N ALA A 125 9.63 4.53 0.99
CA ALA A 125 9.49 4.35 -0.44
C ALA A 125 9.75 2.88 -0.81
N VAL A 126 8.88 2.33 -1.65
CA VAL A 126 8.92 0.94 -2.09
C VAL A 126 8.63 0.90 -3.57
N THR A 127 9.40 0.09 -4.30
CA THR A 127 9.07 -0.33 -5.67
C THR A 127 8.81 -1.82 -5.64
N GLN A 128 7.73 -2.26 -6.26
CA GLN A 128 7.38 -3.67 -6.29
C GLN A 128 6.84 -4.09 -7.66
N VAL A 129 6.75 -5.40 -7.81
CA VAL A 129 5.98 -6.03 -8.86
C VAL A 129 4.74 -6.61 -8.21
N GLU A 130 3.58 -6.31 -8.78
CA GLU A 130 2.31 -6.83 -8.30
C GLU A 130 1.72 -7.88 -9.24
N ASN A 131 1.06 -8.84 -8.62
CA ASN A 131 0.24 -9.85 -9.25
C ASN A 131 -1.15 -9.85 -8.61
N ALA A 132 -2.03 -9.02 -9.17
CA ALA A 132 -3.45 -9.01 -8.83
C ALA A 132 -4.25 -10.15 -9.48
N GLY A 133 -3.60 -11.08 -10.19
CA GLY A 133 -4.23 -12.18 -10.92
C GLY A 133 -5.20 -13.02 -10.08
N PRO A 134 -4.80 -13.50 -8.88
CA PRO A 134 -5.69 -14.24 -7.99
C PRO A 134 -6.93 -13.44 -7.56
N THR A 135 -6.76 -12.18 -7.19
CA THR A 135 -7.85 -11.28 -6.81
C THR A 135 -8.84 -11.10 -7.96
N PHE A 136 -8.35 -10.80 -9.17
CA PHE A 136 -9.19 -10.65 -10.35
C PHE A 136 -9.87 -11.95 -10.78
N ALA A 137 -9.23 -13.10 -10.59
CA ALA A 137 -9.84 -14.40 -10.85
C ALA A 137 -11.06 -14.63 -9.95
N LEU A 138 -10.94 -14.35 -8.65
CA LEU A 138 -12.08 -14.45 -7.72
C LEU A 138 -13.19 -13.45 -8.09
N VAL A 139 -12.84 -12.19 -8.34
CA VAL A 139 -13.81 -11.17 -8.76
C VAL A 139 -14.58 -11.60 -10.01
N ARG A 140 -13.88 -12.14 -11.02
CA ARG A 140 -14.52 -12.64 -12.24
C ARG A 140 -15.46 -13.80 -11.98
N GLN A 141 -15.05 -14.80 -11.19
CA GLN A 141 -15.90 -15.94 -10.82
C GLN A 141 -17.19 -15.48 -10.13
N VAL A 142 -17.09 -14.50 -9.23
CA VAL A 142 -18.26 -13.93 -8.55
C VAL A 142 -19.15 -13.18 -9.53
N MET A 143 -18.59 -12.39 -10.44
CA MET A 143 -19.38 -11.67 -11.44
C MET A 143 -20.09 -12.61 -12.44
N GLU A 144 -19.49 -13.76 -12.75
CA GLU A 144 -20.09 -14.79 -13.62
C GLU A 144 -21.21 -15.57 -12.92
N ASN A 145 -21.12 -15.74 -11.60
CA ASN A 145 -22.18 -16.35 -10.79
C ASN A 145 -22.47 -15.54 -9.51
N PRO A 146 -23.14 -14.37 -9.61
CA PRO A 146 -23.33 -13.47 -8.46
C PRO A 146 -24.07 -14.10 -7.29
N GLN A 147 -24.97 -15.05 -7.55
CA GLN A 147 -25.79 -15.73 -6.54
C GLN A 147 -25.20 -17.06 -6.05
N GLY A 148 -23.92 -17.30 -6.35
CA GLY A 148 -23.19 -18.48 -5.87
C GLY A 148 -23.06 -18.52 -4.34
N PRO A 149 -22.67 -19.67 -3.77
CA PRO A 149 -22.48 -19.86 -2.32
C PRO A 149 -21.17 -19.22 -1.86
N TRP A 150 -21.06 -17.90 -2.02
CA TRP A 150 -19.85 -17.14 -1.70
C TRP A 150 -19.70 -16.94 -0.18
N PRO A 151 -18.51 -17.15 0.39
CA PRO A 151 -18.28 -16.90 1.81
C PRO A 151 -18.36 -15.40 2.12
N ASP A 152 -19.04 -15.04 3.21
CA ASP A 152 -19.09 -13.64 3.70
C ASP A 152 -17.90 -13.34 4.61
N ARG A 153 -16.73 -13.20 3.99
CA ARG A 153 -15.49 -12.77 4.64
C ARG A 153 -14.55 -12.18 3.61
N PHE A 154 -13.60 -11.38 4.06
CA PHE A 154 -12.52 -10.93 3.20
C PHE A 154 -11.54 -12.08 2.93
N GLU A 155 -11.43 -12.48 1.67
CA GLU A 155 -10.38 -13.35 1.18
C GLU A 155 -9.12 -12.50 0.93
N ARG A 156 -7.97 -12.96 1.42
CA ARG A 156 -6.69 -12.23 1.44
C ARG A 156 -5.73 -12.82 0.41
N PHE A 157 -5.20 -11.98 -0.47
CA PHE A 157 -4.28 -12.36 -1.54
C PHE A 157 -3.00 -11.54 -1.46
N LEU A 158 -1.84 -12.19 -1.37
CA LEU A 158 -0.56 -11.51 -1.51
C LEU A 158 -0.43 -11.00 -2.96
N SER A 159 -0.40 -9.69 -3.16
CA SER A 159 -0.17 -9.08 -4.48
C SER A 159 1.30 -8.87 -4.76
N THR A 160 2.14 -8.62 -3.75
CA THR A 160 3.58 -8.50 -3.98
C THR A 160 4.16 -9.79 -4.57
N SER A 161 4.79 -9.66 -5.73
CA SER A 161 5.51 -10.73 -6.40
C SER A 161 7.01 -10.63 -6.12
N GLY A 162 7.58 -11.74 -5.67
CA GLY A 162 9.01 -11.82 -5.36
C GLY A 162 9.38 -11.09 -4.07
N ASN A 163 10.59 -10.50 -4.04
CA ASN A 163 11.16 -9.86 -2.86
C ASN A 163 11.15 -8.33 -3.03
N ALA A 164 10.02 -7.69 -2.71
CA ALA A 164 9.99 -6.23 -2.59
C ALA A 164 10.64 -5.79 -1.28
N THR A 165 11.44 -4.73 -1.34
CA THR A 165 12.11 -4.17 -0.17
C THR A 165 11.90 -2.66 -0.07
N VAL A 166 11.99 -2.15 1.14
CA VAL A 166 11.96 -0.71 1.42
C VAL A 166 13.28 -0.10 0.95
N THR A 167 13.21 0.72 -0.10
CA THR A 167 14.39 1.35 -0.72
C THR A 167 14.76 2.66 -0.04
N THR A 168 13.81 3.33 0.60
CA THR A 168 14.05 4.54 1.41
C THR A 168 13.19 4.50 2.65
N ALA A 169 13.77 4.82 3.80
CA ALA A 169 13.06 5.02 5.05
C ALA A 169 13.66 6.18 5.84
N THR A 170 12.84 7.02 6.46
CA THR A 170 13.29 8.23 7.17
C THR A 170 12.69 8.36 8.57
N GLY A 171 13.28 9.21 9.41
CA GLY A 171 12.77 9.46 10.76
C GLY A 171 12.72 8.20 11.61
N GLU A 172 11.61 7.99 12.29
CA GLU A 172 11.38 6.81 13.14
C GLU A 172 11.18 5.53 12.31
N LEU A 173 10.87 5.68 11.01
CA LEU A 173 10.73 4.56 10.08
C LEU A 173 12.06 4.04 9.56
N ALA A 174 13.19 4.71 9.82
CA ALA A 174 14.52 4.29 9.35
C ALA A 174 14.87 2.84 9.70
N ARG A 175 14.28 2.29 10.77
CA ARG A 175 14.41 0.88 11.18
C ARG A 175 13.85 -0.15 10.18
N TYR A 176 13.04 0.29 9.22
CA TYR A 176 12.49 -0.55 8.16
C TYR A 176 13.28 -0.46 6.84
N LEU A 177 14.35 0.35 6.77
CA LEU A 177 15.19 0.44 5.56
C LEU A 177 15.77 -0.93 5.21
N GLY A 178 15.65 -1.34 3.94
CA GLY A 178 16.09 -2.66 3.48
C GLY A 178 15.18 -3.81 3.92
N GLY A 179 14.17 -3.52 4.75
CA GLY A 179 13.17 -4.46 5.22
C GLY A 179 12.28 -4.98 4.10
N ARG A 180 11.65 -6.14 4.32
CA ARG A 180 10.75 -6.78 3.34
C ARG A 180 9.39 -6.08 3.36
N PHE A 181 8.87 -5.81 2.17
CA PHE A 181 7.54 -5.25 1.99
C PHE A 181 6.61 -6.30 1.39
N GLU A 182 5.39 -6.38 1.91
CA GLU A 182 4.31 -7.16 1.34
C GLU A 182 3.04 -6.31 1.26
N GLU A 183 2.35 -6.44 0.15
CA GLU A 183 1.01 -5.92 -0.07
C GLU A 183 0.03 -7.08 -0.21
N TYR A 184 -1.11 -6.93 0.45
CA TYR A 184 -2.21 -7.87 0.39
C TYR A 184 -3.48 -7.17 -0.07
N ASN A 185 -4.06 -7.69 -1.14
CA ASN A 185 -5.38 -7.31 -1.61
C ASN A 185 -6.45 -8.17 -0.94
N PHE A 186 -7.54 -7.54 -0.54
CA PHE A 186 -8.68 -8.21 0.08
C PHE A 186 -9.95 -7.95 -0.72
N VAL A 187 -10.75 -8.99 -0.88
CA VAL A 187 -12.07 -8.92 -1.49
C VAL A 187 -13.04 -9.80 -0.72
N ASN A 188 -14.25 -9.31 -0.46
CA ASN A 188 -15.32 -10.15 0.08
C ASN A 188 -16.25 -10.56 -1.08
N PRO A 189 -16.29 -11.86 -1.46
CA PRO A 189 -17.05 -12.31 -2.61
C PRO A 189 -18.57 -12.23 -2.39
N ALA A 190 -19.06 -12.29 -1.15
CA ALA A 190 -20.49 -12.13 -0.85
C ALA A 190 -21.00 -10.69 -1.03
N ASP A 191 -20.10 -9.69 -1.08
CA ASP A 191 -20.50 -8.29 -1.22
C ASP A 191 -21.22 -8.03 -2.54
N PHE A 192 -20.81 -8.69 -3.64
CA PHE A 192 -21.41 -8.41 -4.93
C PHE A 192 -22.90 -8.75 -4.96
N ALA A 193 -23.30 -9.87 -4.36
CA ALA A 193 -24.71 -10.25 -4.22
C ALA A 193 -25.49 -9.28 -3.30
N ARG A 194 -24.85 -8.82 -2.22
CA ARG A 194 -25.48 -8.04 -1.16
C ARG A 194 -25.64 -6.56 -1.48
N ILE A 195 -24.63 -5.97 -2.10
CA ILE A 195 -24.54 -4.52 -2.33
C ILE A 195 -24.22 -4.13 -3.78
N GLY A 196 -24.14 -5.10 -4.70
CA GLY A 196 -23.94 -4.84 -6.14
C GLY A 196 -22.53 -4.42 -6.53
N ARG A 197 -21.56 -4.51 -5.60
CA ARG A 197 -20.14 -4.17 -5.82
C ARG A 197 -19.26 -4.91 -4.82
N PHE A 198 -17.96 -4.93 -5.08
CA PHE A 198 -16.96 -5.43 -4.13
C PHE A 198 -16.50 -4.30 -3.20
N ARG A 199 -16.34 -4.58 -1.90
CA ARG A 199 -15.50 -3.74 -1.04
C ARG A 199 -14.07 -4.22 -1.15
N GLY A 200 -13.16 -3.29 -1.39
CA GLY A 200 -11.72 -3.53 -1.40
C GLY A 200 -11.11 -3.16 -0.07
N ARG A 201 -10.08 -3.91 0.33
CA ARG A 201 -9.13 -3.49 1.37
C ARG A 201 -7.72 -3.83 0.88
N ILE A 202 -6.77 -2.98 1.21
CA ILE A 202 -5.35 -3.27 1.02
C ILE A 202 -4.68 -3.27 2.40
N GLN A 203 -3.73 -4.17 2.59
CA GLN A 203 -2.86 -4.18 3.75
C GLN A 203 -1.41 -4.19 3.29
N PHE A 204 -0.61 -3.26 3.82
CA PHE A 204 0.84 -3.34 3.74
C PHE A 204 1.39 -3.95 5.01
N VAL A 205 2.32 -4.89 4.87
CA VAL A 205 3.09 -5.45 5.98
C VAL A 205 4.57 -5.19 5.69
N VAL A 206 5.21 -4.41 6.57
CA VAL A 206 6.62 -4.02 6.45
C VAL A 206 7.41 -4.69 7.56
N TYR A 207 8.23 -5.67 7.19
CA TYR A 207 9.12 -6.37 8.09
C TYR A 207 10.45 -5.61 8.16
N PRO A 208 11.01 -5.37 9.35
CA PRO A 208 12.33 -4.75 9.46
C PRO A 208 13.45 -5.73 9.06
N GLN A 209 14.66 -5.19 8.92
CA GLN A 209 15.88 -5.96 8.63
C GLN A 209 16.41 -6.70 9.86
#